data_AF-A0A4Q3YTM4-F1
#
_entry.id   AF-A0A4Q3YTM4-F1
#
_cell.length_a   1.000
_cell.length_b   1.000
_cell.length_c   1.000
_cell.angle_alpha   90.00
_cell.angle_beta   90.00
_cell.angle_gamma   90.00
#
_symmetry.space_group_name_H-M   'P 1'
#
loop_
_entity.id
_entity.type
_entity.pdbx_description
1 polymer ?
#
loop_
_entity_poly.entity_id
_entity_poly.type
_entity_poly.pdbx_seq_one_letter_code
_entity_poly.pdbx_strand_id
1 'polypeptide(L)'
;MSKACRGHSMAGLPRNMKSRFPQKQERQPTRSADNPEQRLDMKYLITAITGIIALISQSLATEIDSDNRRVSLAYINDVHAQLDPHPELFWSGRKEDYVRNAGGLSRIATVFKELRKQRPGEMLFLDGGDTIQGSGPAAWTEGKVVVDPMNSLGLDIAIPGNWAVTYGADAWKQRAGEFNYKMIAANMSDDAGKQLFDPYVIKEINGVRLGIIGFTEPDIPVRQPPFMSDGLKFQESEVLQPLVDELRNREKVDVVVVVSHIGLPRAVGLAESLKGVDIILSADTHERTYEPLVRGDTWIVEAGAFASFVGLLDITVSPENKIIDRSWRLIELRPELFPEDPEVKQIVETALAPHRERMNQVIGHTSVWLARYQVLNTSIDNVVADAIRQSTGADIALSNGYRFAPPTAPGAITEADLWTWLPINLELKTGMASGEQMRKYWENELQNVFSRNPDELFGGWLPRISGLTVEFNRNAEPDKRLRNLIVDDKPIDPEKMYSLAAGHRPGAPEDNVHRVAGCRLIRKSEITTHDAVRNHLKTNSPISSEGDPNVRCIDCPGIIRSQYLQEIGEKAP
;
A
#
# COMPACT_ATOMS: atom_id res chain seq x y z
N MET A 1 -70.94 43.20 -3.34
CA MET A 1 -71.42 44.04 -2.23
C MET A 1 -70.21 44.78 -1.66
N SER A 2 -69.97 46.03 -2.07
CA SER A 2 -70.18 47.27 -1.29
C SER A 2 -69.21 47.39 -0.10
N LYS A 3 -68.36 48.40 0.13
CA LYS A 3 -68.09 49.78 -0.35
C LYS A 3 -66.69 50.12 0.24
N ALA A 4 -65.68 50.65 -0.46
CA ALA A 4 -65.47 52.02 -0.96
C ALA A 4 -65.43 53.14 0.12
N CYS A 5 -64.27 53.82 0.22
CA CYS A 5 -64.03 55.29 0.24
C CYS A 5 -62.73 55.65 1.01
N ARG A 6 -61.92 56.68 0.72
CA ARG A 6 -61.59 57.58 -0.41
C ARG A 6 -60.62 58.68 0.13
N GLY A 7 -59.73 59.24 -0.70
CA GLY A 7 -59.09 60.58 -0.55
C GLY A 7 -57.58 60.58 -0.85
N HIS A 8 -57.09 60.95 -2.06
CA HIS A 8 -56.75 62.30 -2.62
C HIS A 8 -55.64 63.04 -1.81
N SER A 9 -54.56 63.64 -2.34
CA SER A 9 -54.28 64.48 -3.54
C SER A 9 -52.74 64.67 -3.67
N MET A 10 -52.10 64.42 -4.83
CA MET A 10 -51.58 65.37 -5.86
C MET A 10 -50.69 66.57 -5.45
N ALA A 11 -49.52 66.61 -6.11
CA ALA A 11 -48.76 67.73 -6.72
C ALA A 11 -47.64 68.46 -5.93
N GLY A 12 -46.43 68.47 -6.52
CA GLY A 12 -45.32 69.37 -6.17
C GLY A 12 -43.96 68.98 -6.77
N LEU A 13 -43.69 69.38 -8.02
CA LEU A 13 -42.35 69.45 -8.64
C LEU A 13 -42.06 70.95 -8.89
N PRO A 14 -40.79 71.44 -8.80
CA PRO A 14 -39.92 71.39 -9.98
C PRO A 14 -38.38 71.31 -9.76
N ARG A 15 -37.70 70.76 -10.80
CA ARG A 15 -36.40 71.13 -11.46
C ARG A 15 -35.17 71.44 -10.57
N ASN A 16 -33.97 70.88 -10.79
CA ASN A 16 -33.19 70.74 -12.02
C ASN A 16 -31.93 69.87 -11.74
N MET A 17 -31.52 68.96 -12.64
CA MET A 17 -30.22 69.05 -13.35
C MET A 17 -29.97 67.89 -14.32
N LYS A 18 -29.71 68.32 -15.56
CA LYS A 18 -29.09 67.70 -16.74
C LYS A 18 -28.31 66.38 -16.55
N SER A 19 -28.55 65.43 -17.45
CA SER A 19 -27.50 64.89 -18.35
C SER A 19 -28.11 64.11 -19.53
N ARG A 20 -27.57 64.36 -20.72
CA ARG A 20 -27.99 63.86 -22.05
C ARG A 20 -27.54 62.41 -22.28
N PHE A 21 -28.40 61.60 -22.93
CA PHE A 21 -28.05 60.38 -23.68
C PHE A 21 -27.37 60.74 -25.02
N PRO A 22 -26.58 59.84 -25.67
CA PRO A 22 -27.19 58.91 -26.64
C PRO A 22 -26.53 57.50 -26.78
N GLN A 23 -27.17 56.73 -27.65
CA GLN A 23 -27.11 55.31 -27.99
C GLN A 23 -25.78 54.68 -28.46
N LYS A 24 -25.72 53.36 -28.21
CA LYS A 24 -25.19 52.20 -28.99
C LYS A 24 -23.93 52.37 -29.86
N GLN A 25 -22.91 51.58 -29.51
CA GLN A 25 -22.00 50.92 -30.43
C GLN A 25 -21.80 49.45 -29.98
N GLU A 26 -21.90 48.53 -30.94
CA GLU A 26 -21.53 47.12 -30.83
C GLU A 26 -20.07 46.99 -30.36
N ARG A 27 -19.79 46.03 -29.46
CA ARG A 27 -18.42 45.64 -29.12
C ARG A 27 -18.20 44.15 -29.40
N GLN A 28 -17.12 43.93 -30.15
CA GLN A 28 -16.46 42.67 -30.47
C GLN A 28 -16.21 41.79 -29.23
N PRO A 29 -16.09 40.46 -29.41
CA PRO A 29 -15.76 39.56 -28.32
C PRO A 29 -14.36 39.87 -27.79
N THR A 30 -14.28 40.20 -26.51
CA THR A 30 -13.03 40.40 -25.79
C THR A 30 -12.26 39.08 -25.70
N ARG A 31 -11.00 39.13 -26.15
CA ARG A 31 -9.98 38.09 -25.96
C ARG A 31 -10.01 37.53 -24.53
N SER A 32 -9.87 36.22 -24.44
CA SER A 32 -9.61 35.48 -23.20
C SER A 32 -8.47 36.13 -22.43
N ALA A 33 -8.71 36.40 -21.14
CA ALA A 33 -7.67 36.76 -20.20
C ALA A 33 -6.72 35.56 -20.04
N ASP A 34 -5.44 35.80 -20.32
CA ASP A 34 -4.34 34.90 -20.03
C ASP A 34 -4.35 34.53 -18.54
N ASN A 35 -4.39 33.23 -18.25
CA ASN A 35 -4.26 32.68 -16.91
C ASN A 35 -2.78 32.72 -16.50
N PRO A 36 -2.36 33.38 -15.39
CA PRO A 36 -0.93 33.56 -15.06
C PRO A 36 -0.19 32.28 -14.64
N GLU A 37 -0.87 31.15 -14.48
CA GLU A 37 -0.28 29.90 -13.98
C GLU A 37 0.47 29.04 -15.01
N GLN A 38 0.53 29.45 -16.29
CA GLN A 38 1.17 28.66 -17.36
C GLN A 38 2.42 29.28 -18.00
N ARG A 39 3.20 30.04 -17.23
CA ARG A 39 4.58 30.34 -17.62
C ARG A 39 5.54 30.00 -16.48
N LEU A 40 5.81 28.70 -16.32
CA LEU A 40 6.99 28.28 -15.58
C LEU A 40 8.23 28.75 -16.34
N ASP A 41 8.92 29.75 -15.77
CA ASP A 41 10.17 30.27 -16.29
C ASP A 41 11.23 29.16 -16.28
N MET A 42 11.92 28.94 -17.40
CA MET A 42 12.89 27.86 -17.58
C MET A 42 14.05 27.90 -16.56
N LYS A 43 14.26 29.07 -15.92
CA LYS A 43 15.18 29.25 -14.79
C LYS A 43 14.71 28.57 -13.49
N TYR A 44 13.40 28.53 -13.21
CA TYR A 44 12.87 27.84 -12.01
C TYR A 44 12.96 26.32 -12.14
N LEU A 45 12.79 25.78 -13.35
CA LEU A 45 12.97 24.35 -13.62
C LEU A 45 14.43 23.92 -13.41
N ILE A 46 15.40 24.73 -13.88
CA ILE A 46 16.83 24.49 -13.64
C ILE A 46 17.18 24.60 -12.15
N THR A 47 16.60 25.58 -11.44
CA THR A 47 16.86 25.79 -10.00
C THR A 47 16.28 24.67 -9.14
N ALA A 48 15.08 24.17 -9.48
CA ALA A 48 14.48 22.99 -8.83
C ALA A 48 15.34 21.74 -9.07
N ILE A 49 15.77 21.47 -10.31
CA ILE A 49 16.66 20.35 -10.65
C ILE A 49 17.98 20.42 -9.88
N THR A 50 18.61 21.60 -9.75
CA THR A 50 19.82 21.75 -8.91
C THR A 50 19.59 21.57 -7.40
N GLY A 51 18.39 21.88 -6.90
CA GLY A 51 18.02 21.62 -5.48
C GLY A 51 17.73 20.15 -5.19
N ILE A 52 17.15 19.43 -6.15
CA ILE A 52 16.91 17.98 -6.10
C ILE A 52 18.24 17.22 -6.09
N ILE A 53 19.20 17.68 -6.89
CA ILE A 53 20.59 17.20 -6.88
C ILE A 53 21.21 17.37 -5.48
N ALA A 54 20.98 18.49 -4.78
CA ALA A 54 21.52 18.72 -3.43
C ALA A 54 20.87 17.85 -2.33
N LEU A 55 19.59 17.48 -2.44
CA LEU A 55 18.90 16.60 -1.49
C LEU A 55 19.34 15.14 -1.58
N ILE A 56 19.67 14.66 -2.79
CA ILE A 56 20.23 13.31 -3.00
C ILE A 56 21.75 13.31 -2.74
N SER A 57 22.45 14.44 -2.97
CA SER A 57 23.90 14.55 -2.76
C SER A 57 24.34 14.88 -1.33
N GLN A 58 23.42 15.14 -0.39
CA GLN A 58 23.76 15.26 1.04
C GLN A 58 24.04 13.88 1.68
N SER A 59 24.91 13.08 1.07
CA SER A 59 25.81 12.26 1.87
C SER A 59 26.93 13.20 2.29
N LEU A 60 27.16 13.34 3.60
CA LEU A 60 28.30 14.11 4.10
C LEU A 60 29.55 13.73 3.30
N ALA A 61 30.14 14.73 2.64
CA ALA A 61 31.53 14.65 2.21
C ALA A 61 32.40 14.74 3.48
N THR A 62 32.32 13.73 4.34
CA THR A 62 33.49 13.28 5.07
C THR A 62 34.45 12.76 4.01
N GLU A 63 35.70 13.23 4.02
CA GLU A 63 36.77 12.64 3.22
C GLU A 63 36.74 11.13 3.46
N ILE A 64 36.13 10.40 2.52
CA ILE A 64 36.25 8.97 2.45
C ILE A 64 37.72 8.77 2.15
N ASP A 65 38.47 8.24 3.11
CA ASP A 65 39.84 7.79 2.90
C ASP A 65 39.89 7.04 1.56
N SER A 66 40.86 7.38 0.71
CA SER A 66 40.78 7.20 -0.76
C SER A 66 40.60 5.76 -1.22
N ASP A 67 40.74 4.79 -0.31
CA ASP A 67 40.71 3.35 -0.58
C ASP A 67 39.41 2.66 -0.11
N ASN A 68 38.51 3.36 0.60
CA ASN A 68 37.20 2.80 0.96
C ASN A 68 36.28 2.73 -0.27
N ARG A 69 35.52 1.64 -0.39
CA ARG A 69 34.61 1.39 -1.51
C ARG A 69 33.17 1.58 -1.07
N ARG A 70 32.36 2.20 -1.91
CA ARG A 70 30.92 2.34 -1.69
C ARG A 70 30.15 1.43 -2.64
N VAL A 71 29.11 0.79 -2.10
CA VAL A 71 28.03 0.15 -2.86
C VAL A 71 26.69 0.71 -2.38
N SER A 72 25.77 0.92 -3.32
CA SER A 72 24.49 1.54 -3.08
C SER A 72 23.35 0.69 -3.65
N LEU A 73 22.25 0.58 -2.91
CA LEU A 73 21.04 -0.11 -3.33
C LEU A 73 19.89 0.88 -3.42
N ALA A 74 19.26 0.98 -4.58
CA ALA A 74 17.96 1.63 -4.74
C ALA A 74 16.88 0.55 -4.66
N TYR A 75 15.95 0.70 -3.72
CA TYR A 75 14.97 -0.31 -3.35
C TYR A 75 13.56 0.23 -3.50
N ILE A 76 12.71 -0.52 -4.19
CA ILE A 76 11.26 -0.34 -4.21
C ILE A 76 10.59 -1.63 -3.77
N ASN A 77 9.37 -1.55 -3.25
CA ASN A 77 8.55 -2.70 -2.89
C ASN A 77 7.08 -2.32 -2.98
N ASP A 78 6.22 -3.33 -3.06
CA ASP A 78 4.77 -3.18 -2.94
C ASP A 78 4.21 -2.13 -3.92
N VAL A 79 4.73 -2.13 -5.16
CA VAL A 79 4.30 -1.19 -6.23
C VAL A 79 2.80 -1.30 -6.47
N HIS A 80 2.24 -2.49 -6.29
CA HIS A 80 0.82 -2.78 -6.39
C HIS A 80 0.16 -2.26 -7.67
N ALA A 81 0.87 -2.40 -8.79
CA ALA A 81 0.42 -1.93 -10.11
C ALA A 81 -0.07 -0.47 -10.14
N GLN A 82 0.43 0.39 -9.23
CA GLN A 82 0.19 1.83 -9.24
C GLN A 82 1.15 2.48 -10.23
N LEU A 83 0.76 2.47 -11.51
CA LEU A 83 1.65 2.90 -12.61
C LEU A 83 1.69 4.42 -12.78
N ASP A 84 0.55 5.08 -12.59
CA ASP A 84 0.38 6.53 -12.66
C ASP A 84 0.66 7.19 -11.29
N PRO A 85 0.98 8.50 -11.28
CA PRO A 85 0.92 9.29 -10.05
C PRO A 85 -0.48 9.29 -9.44
N HIS A 86 -0.55 9.29 -8.12
CA HIS A 86 -1.80 9.21 -7.37
C HIS A 86 -1.72 10.06 -6.08
N PRO A 87 -2.87 10.41 -5.45
CA PRO A 87 -2.85 10.95 -4.11
C PRO A 87 -2.17 9.94 -3.16
N GLU A 88 -1.34 10.43 -2.25
CA GLU A 88 -0.62 9.65 -1.24
C GLU A 88 -0.71 10.39 0.10
N LEU A 89 -0.97 9.65 1.16
CA LEU A 89 -1.09 10.18 2.52
C LEU A 89 0.29 10.21 3.16
N PHE A 90 0.76 11.38 3.57
CA PHE A 90 2.02 11.56 4.29
C PHE A 90 1.76 11.88 5.76
N TRP A 91 2.57 11.31 6.63
CA TRP A 91 2.58 11.59 8.06
C TRP A 91 4.02 11.63 8.58
N SER A 92 4.27 12.48 9.57
CA SER A 92 5.51 12.50 10.36
C SER A 92 5.11 13.00 11.74
N GLY A 93 5.48 12.33 12.84
CA GLY A 93 4.84 12.52 14.16
C GLY A 93 4.93 13.90 14.82
N ARG A 94 5.40 14.93 14.12
CA ARG A 94 5.32 16.34 14.54
C ARG A 94 4.46 17.22 13.64
N LYS A 95 3.91 16.70 12.53
CA LYS A 95 3.05 17.43 11.59
C LYS A 95 1.72 16.72 11.45
N GLU A 96 0.69 17.50 11.15
CA GLU A 96 -0.60 16.95 10.73
C GLU A 96 -0.42 16.10 9.47
N ASP A 97 -1.16 14.99 9.42
CA ASP A 97 -1.30 14.19 8.22
C ASP A 97 -1.75 15.05 7.04
N TYR A 98 -1.17 14.83 5.87
CA TYR A 98 -1.59 15.55 4.66
C TYR A 98 -1.54 14.64 3.44
N VAL A 99 -2.42 14.90 2.47
CA VAL A 99 -2.40 14.20 1.19
C VAL A 99 -1.78 15.07 0.11
N ARG A 100 -0.91 14.47 -0.71
CA ARG A 100 -0.36 15.10 -1.93
C ARG A 100 -0.30 14.09 -3.05
N ASN A 101 -0.34 14.56 -4.29
CA ASN A 101 -0.03 13.70 -5.42
C ASN A 101 1.43 13.24 -5.31
N ALA A 102 1.71 11.96 -5.54
CA ALA A 102 3.04 11.37 -5.49
C ALA A 102 3.13 10.15 -6.42
N GLY A 103 4.33 9.60 -6.50
CA GLY A 103 4.61 8.31 -7.12
C GLY A 103 4.49 8.26 -8.64
N GLY A 104 4.18 7.06 -9.12
CA GLY A 104 4.17 6.66 -10.53
C GLY A 104 5.53 6.17 -11.03
N LEU A 105 5.52 5.19 -11.93
CA LEU A 105 6.76 4.57 -12.44
C LEU A 105 7.62 5.56 -13.25
N SER A 106 7.00 6.53 -13.92
CA SER A 106 7.71 7.60 -14.63
C SER A 106 8.58 8.44 -13.69
N ARG A 107 8.17 8.60 -12.43
CA ARG A 107 8.92 9.35 -11.42
C ARG A 107 10.01 8.51 -10.77
N ILE A 108 9.75 7.21 -10.53
CA ILE A 108 10.80 6.23 -10.18
C ILE A 108 11.92 6.26 -11.22
N ALA A 109 11.55 6.21 -12.52
CA ALA A 109 12.52 6.22 -13.61
C ALA A 109 13.42 7.47 -13.59
N THR A 110 12.87 8.64 -13.28
CA THR A 110 13.65 9.87 -13.11
C THR A 110 14.67 9.73 -11.97
N VAL A 111 14.23 9.26 -10.80
CA VAL A 111 15.13 9.04 -9.65
C VAL A 111 16.20 8.00 -9.98
N PHE A 112 15.84 6.88 -10.60
CA PHE A 112 16.78 5.83 -10.96
C PHE A 112 17.81 6.32 -12.00
N LYS A 113 17.38 7.04 -13.04
CA LYS A 113 18.29 7.62 -14.04
C LYS A 113 19.28 8.61 -13.39
N GLU A 114 18.81 9.43 -12.45
CA GLU A 114 19.68 10.37 -11.73
C GLU A 114 20.66 9.64 -10.79
N LEU A 115 20.21 8.61 -10.05
CA LEU A 115 21.09 7.80 -9.21
C LEU A 115 22.17 7.08 -10.04
N ARG A 116 21.82 6.49 -11.19
CA ARG A 116 22.80 5.88 -12.11
C ARG A 116 23.84 6.88 -12.58
N LYS A 117 23.43 8.11 -12.87
CA LYS A 117 24.32 9.19 -13.32
C LYS A 117 25.25 9.68 -12.21
N GLN A 118 24.74 9.82 -10.99
CA GLN A 118 25.51 10.30 -9.84
C GLN A 118 26.50 9.24 -9.32
N ARG A 119 26.18 7.95 -9.50
CA ARG A 119 26.90 6.83 -8.90
C ARG A 119 27.21 5.73 -9.93
N PRO A 120 27.95 6.06 -11.01
CA PRO A 120 28.21 5.12 -12.09
C PRO A 120 29.02 3.92 -11.58
N GLY A 121 28.48 2.71 -11.77
CA GLY A 121 29.16 1.47 -11.37
C GLY A 121 29.08 1.13 -9.88
N GLU A 122 28.32 1.89 -9.08
CA GLU A 122 28.17 1.67 -7.63
C GLU A 122 26.75 1.23 -7.21
N MET A 123 25.80 1.18 -8.15
CA MET A 123 24.37 0.98 -7.87
C MET A 123 23.86 -0.42 -8.23
N LEU A 124 22.94 -0.93 -7.41
CA LEU A 124 21.97 -1.97 -7.78
C LEU A 124 20.55 -1.45 -7.57
N PHE A 125 19.62 -1.91 -8.40
CA PHE A 125 18.20 -1.55 -8.33
C PHE A 125 17.36 -2.79 -8.04
N LEU A 126 16.61 -2.78 -6.93
CA LEU A 126 15.92 -3.95 -6.40
C LEU A 126 14.43 -3.70 -6.23
N ASP A 127 13.64 -4.75 -6.46
CA ASP A 127 12.21 -4.84 -6.18
C ASP A 127 11.91 -5.91 -5.11
N GLY A 128 11.28 -5.48 -4.02
CA GLY A 128 10.90 -6.31 -2.87
C GLY A 128 9.65 -7.16 -3.07
N GLY A 129 8.96 -7.07 -4.22
CA GLY A 129 7.79 -7.88 -4.55
C GLY A 129 6.46 -7.11 -4.51
N ASP A 130 5.36 -7.83 -4.71
CA ASP A 130 3.98 -7.31 -4.83
C ASP A 130 3.79 -6.26 -5.93
N THR A 131 4.30 -6.61 -7.10
CA THR A 131 4.35 -5.71 -8.26
C THR A 131 3.13 -5.82 -9.17
N ILE A 132 2.59 -7.03 -9.39
CA ILE A 132 1.66 -7.31 -10.50
C ILE A 132 0.15 -7.30 -10.15
N GLN A 133 -0.19 -6.87 -8.94
CA GLN A 133 -1.55 -6.87 -8.39
C GLN A 133 -1.87 -5.49 -7.82
N GLY A 134 -3.13 -5.09 -7.72
CA GLY A 134 -3.51 -3.90 -6.93
C GLY A 134 -4.21 -2.79 -7.72
N SER A 135 -4.40 -2.98 -9.02
CA SER A 135 -5.17 -2.08 -9.88
C SER A 135 -6.06 -2.85 -10.84
N GLY A 136 -7.10 -2.18 -11.38
CA GLY A 136 -8.03 -2.76 -12.35
C GLY A 136 -7.34 -3.33 -13.59
N PRO A 137 -6.52 -2.55 -14.33
CA PRO A 137 -5.80 -3.06 -15.49
C PRO A 137 -4.93 -4.28 -15.18
N ALA A 138 -4.30 -4.35 -14.00
CA ALA A 138 -3.54 -5.53 -13.60
C ALA A 138 -4.44 -6.74 -13.44
N ALA A 139 -5.59 -6.60 -12.77
CA ALA A 139 -6.56 -7.69 -12.64
C ALA A 139 -7.16 -8.14 -13.98
N TRP A 140 -7.45 -7.20 -14.90
CA TRP A 140 -8.06 -7.51 -16.20
C TRP A 140 -7.10 -8.16 -17.20
N THR A 141 -5.80 -8.08 -16.93
CA THR A 141 -4.74 -8.60 -17.82
C THR A 141 -3.86 -9.65 -17.13
N GLU A 142 -4.27 -10.13 -15.95
CA GLU A 142 -3.49 -11.08 -15.13
C GLU A 142 -2.02 -10.62 -14.96
N GLY A 143 -1.86 -9.33 -14.66
CA GLY A 143 -0.59 -8.67 -14.41
C GLY A 143 0.19 -8.22 -15.66
N LYS A 144 -0.23 -8.60 -16.89
CA LYS A 144 0.56 -8.32 -18.10
C LYS A 144 0.77 -6.82 -18.36
N VAL A 145 -0.18 -5.98 -17.98
CA VAL A 145 -0.10 -4.51 -18.16
C VAL A 145 1.11 -3.89 -17.42
N VAL A 146 1.60 -4.54 -16.36
CA VAL A 146 2.68 -4.03 -15.51
C VAL A 146 4.07 -4.33 -16.08
N VAL A 147 4.16 -5.35 -16.95
CA VAL A 147 5.44 -5.91 -17.43
C VAL A 147 6.31 -4.89 -18.13
N ASP A 148 5.80 -4.25 -19.19
CA ASP A 148 6.61 -3.33 -20.01
C ASP A 148 6.99 -2.06 -19.21
N PRO A 149 6.07 -1.44 -18.43
CA PRO A 149 6.42 -0.37 -17.52
C PRO A 149 7.52 -0.73 -16.51
N MET A 150 7.45 -1.89 -15.83
CA MET A 150 8.48 -2.30 -14.87
C MET A 150 9.82 -2.61 -15.54
N ASN A 151 9.79 -3.29 -16.69
CA ASN A 151 11.00 -3.56 -17.49
C ASN A 151 11.73 -2.27 -17.90
N SER A 152 11.00 -1.18 -18.11
CA SER A 152 11.58 0.11 -18.49
C SER A 152 12.38 0.80 -17.37
N LEU A 153 12.23 0.37 -16.11
CA LEU A 153 12.96 0.94 -14.97
C LEU A 153 14.43 0.48 -14.92
N GLY A 154 14.75 -0.65 -15.55
CA GLY A 154 16.09 -1.25 -15.53
C GLY A 154 16.48 -1.82 -14.17
N LEU A 155 15.55 -2.50 -13.49
CA LEU A 155 15.83 -3.24 -12.24
C LEU A 155 16.89 -4.33 -12.48
N ASP A 156 17.64 -4.66 -11.44
CA ASP A 156 18.64 -5.74 -11.47
C ASP A 156 18.06 -7.05 -10.90
N ILE A 157 17.41 -6.95 -9.75
CA ILE A 157 16.97 -8.09 -8.94
C ILE A 157 15.56 -7.84 -8.41
N ALA A 158 14.73 -8.87 -8.39
CA ALA A 158 13.44 -8.85 -7.72
C ALA A 158 13.17 -10.15 -6.95
N ILE A 159 12.25 -10.10 -5.99
CA ILE A 159 11.71 -11.28 -5.32
C ILE A 159 10.19 -11.38 -5.52
N PRO A 160 9.59 -12.58 -5.43
CA PRO A 160 8.14 -12.69 -5.47
C PRO A 160 7.57 -12.20 -4.14
N GLY A 161 6.59 -11.30 -4.21
CA GLY A 161 5.76 -10.99 -3.06
C GLY A 161 4.61 -11.98 -2.90
N ASN A 162 3.81 -11.82 -1.84
CA ASN A 162 2.71 -12.73 -1.58
C ASN A 162 1.60 -12.64 -2.65
N TRP A 163 1.37 -11.48 -3.28
CA TRP A 163 0.35 -11.28 -4.31
C TRP A 163 0.84 -11.68 -5.71
N ALA A 164 2.10 -12.10 -5.87
CA ALA A 164 2.63 -12.57 -7.14
C ALA A 164 1.81 -13.73 -7.73
N VAL A 165 1.21 -14.57 -6.88
CA VAL A 165 0.40 -15.73 -7.26
C VAL A 165 -1.10 -15.43 -7.36
N THR A 166 -1.53 -14.17 -7.25
CA THR A 166 -2.96 -13.82 -7.16
C THR A 166 -3.82 -14.30 -8.35
N TYR A 167 -3.20 -14.48 -9.53
CA TYR A 167 -3.86 -14.96 -10.75
C TYR A 167 -3.63 -16.45 -11.03
N GLY A 168 -3.05 -17.18 -10.06
CA GLY A 168 -2.66 -18.58 -10.20
C GLY A 168 -1.18 -18.77 -10.52
N ALA A 169 -0.66 -19.94 -10.16
CA ALA A 169 0.76 -20.29 -10.31
C ALA A 169 1.26 -20.24 -11.77
N ASP A 170 0.41 -20.58 -12.75
CA ASP A 170 0.79 -20.57 -14.17
C ASP A 170 0.89 -19.15 -14.74
N ALA A 171 -0.11 -18.30 -14.44
CA ALA A 171 -0.05 -16.89 -14.79
C ALA A 171 1.17 -16.22 -14.15
N TRP A 172 1.46 -16.56 -12.89
CA TRP A 172 2.66 -16.09 -12.21
C TRP A 172 3.95 -16.51 -12.93
N LYS A 173 4.15 -17.81 -13.21
CA LYS A 173 5.34 -18.32 -13.93
C LYS A 173 5.49 -17.64 -15.29
N GLN A 174 4.39 -17.37 -15.98
CA GLN A 174 4.41 -16.66 -17.25
C GLN A 174 4.90 -15.21 -17.06
N ARG A 175 4.31 -14.44 -16.12
CA ARG A 175 4.74 -13.06 -15.83
C ARG A 175 6.20 -13.00 -15.38
N ALA A 176 6.63 -13.92 -14.51
CA ALA A 176 8.01 -14.01 -14.04
C ALA A 176 9.02 -14.19 -15.19
N GLY A 177 8.65 -14.92 -16.24
CA GLY A 177 9.47 -15.10 -17.44
C GLY A 177 9.46 -13.92 -18.42
N GLU A 178 8.57 -12.94 -18.24
CA GLU A 178 8.46 -11.74 -19.09
C GLU A 178 9.23 -10.54 -18.51
N PHE A 179 9.65 -10.61 -17.24
CA PHE A 179 10.50 -9.60 -16.63
C PHE A 179 11.97 -9.74 -17.06
N ASN A 180 12.62 -8.62 -17.34
CA ASN A 180 14.00 -8.56 -17.84
C ASN A 180 15.06 -8.51 -16.72
N TYR A 181 14.63 -8.65 -15.46
CA TYR A 181 15.47 -8.61 -14.27
C TYR A 181 15.53 -9.98 -13.58
N LYS A 182 16.58 -10.20 -12.79
CA LYS A 182 16.81 -11.50 -12.16
C LYS A 182 15.84 -11.70 -10.99
N MET A 183 15.02 -12.74 -11.07
CA MET A 183 14.18 -13.15 -9.95
C MET A 183 14.89 -14.17 -9.07
N ILE A 184 14.87 -13.95 -7.74
CA ILE A 184 15.45 -14.85 -6.74
C ILE A 184 14.43 -15.16 -5.63
N ALA A 185 14.46 -16.37 -5.08
CA ALA A 185 13.68 -16.79 -3.93
C ALA A 185 14.26 -18.08 -3.35
N ALA A 186 14.63 -18.05 -2.06
CA ALA A 186 15.25 -19.19 -1.38
C ALA A 186 14.27 -20.29 -1.02
N ASN A 187 12.99 -19.95 -0.88
CA ASN A 187 12.01 -20.80 -0.24
C ASN A 187 10.85 -21.21 -1.16
N MET A 188 10.92 -20.97 -2.47
CA MET A 188 9.81 -21.24 -3.39
C MET A 188 10.09 -22.41 -4.33
N SER A 189 9.38 -23.51 -4.16
CA SER A 189 9.51 -24.70 -5.03
C SER A 189 8.16 -25.17 -5.58
N ASP A 190 8.22 -26.00 -6.62
CA ASP A 190 7.05 -26.78 -7.03
C ASP A 190 6.78 -27.96 -6.09
N ASP A 191 5.68 -28.68 -6.32
CA ASP A 191 5.30 -29.85 -5.54
C ASP A 191 6.33 -30.98 -5.55
N ALA A 192 7.12 -31.08 -6.62
CA ALA A 192 8.20 -32.06 -6.76
C ALA A 192 9.47 -31.64 -6.01
N GLY A 193 9.48 -30.46 -5.37
CA GLY A 193 10.61 -29.92 -4.61
C GLY A 193 11.66 -29.24 -5.49
N LYS A 194 11.37 -28.99 -6.76
CA LYS A 194 12.26 -28.24 -7.64
C LYS A 194 12.11 -26.75 -7.33
N GLN A 195 13.22 -26.10 -6.96
CA GLN A 195 13.26 -24.65 -6.76
C GLN A 195 12.86 -23.92 -8.05
N LEU A 196 12.01 -22.91 -7.92
CA LEU A 196 11.55 -22.10 -9.05
C LEU A 196 12.55 -21.00 -9.44
N PHE A 197 13.32 -20.53 -8.47
CA PHE A 197 14.29 -19.46 -8.62
C PHE A 197 15.60 -19.85 -7.96
N ASP A 198 16.68 -19.15 -8.32
CA ASP A 198 17.91 -19.25 -7.55
C ASP A 198 17.67 -18.64 -6.16
N PRO A 199 18.23 -19.22 -5.08
CA PRO A 199 17.97 -18.75 -3.73
C PRO A 199 18.62 -17.39 -3.43
N TYR A 200 19.77 -17.15 -4.06
CA TYR A 200 20.55 -15.93 -3.91
C TYR A 200 21.30 -15.61 -5.19
N VAL A 201 21.85 -14.40 -5.25
CA VAL A 201 22.81 -13.97 -6.27
C VAL A 201 24.00 -13.29 -5.59
N ILE A 202 25.19 -13.43 -6.17
CA ILE A 202 26.37 -12.66 -5.78
C ILE A 202 26.64 -11.59 -6.84
N LYS A 203 26.75 -10.34 -6.42
CA LYS A 203 27.08 -9.20 -7.28
C LYS A 203 28.35 -8.54 -6.76
N GLU A 204 29.32 -8.33 -7.65
CA GLU A 204 30.51 -7.55 -7.35
C GLU A 204 30.32 -6.14 -7.91
N ILE A 205 30.25 -5.15 -7.02
CA ILE A 205 30.00 -3.75 -7.35
C ILE A 205 31.09 -2.91 -6.72
N ASN A 206 31.81 -2.14 -7.53
CA ASN A 206 32.94 -1.33 -7.06
C ASN A 206 33.96 -2.15 -6.22
N GLY A 207 34.19 -3.40 -6.63
CA GLY A 207 35.06 -4.36 -5.92
C GLY A 207 34.49 -4.93 -4.62
N VAL A 208 33.29 -4.53 -4.18
CA VAL A 208 32.59 -5.11 -3.02
C VAL A 208 31.74 -6.27 -3.48
N ARG A 209 31.83 -7.42 -2.80
CA ARG A 209 31.05 -8.63 -3.09
C ARG A 209 29.82 -8.70 -2.19
N LEU A 210 28.64 -8.62 -2.79
CA LEU A 210 27.35 -8.64 -2.10
C LEU A 210 26.66 -9.97 -2.37
N GLY A 211 26.34 -10.71 -1.33
CA GLY A 211 25.42 -11.85 -1.39
C GLY A 211 24.01 -11.40 -1.07
N ILE A 212 23.07 -11.59 -2.01
CA ILE A 212 21.69 -11.13 -1.90
C ILE A 212 20.78 -12.34 -1.93
N ILE A 213 20.08 -12.62 -0.82
CA ILE A 213 19.13 -13.73 -0.67
C ILE A 213 17.71 -13.19 -0.83
N GLY A 214 16.86 -13.88 -1.58
CA GLY A 214 15.43 -13.57 -1.66
C GLY A 214 14.61 -14.48 -0.74
N PHE A 215 13.59 -13.94 -0.07
CA PHE A 215 12.72 -14.72 0.81
C PHE A 215 11.27 -14.23 0.72
N THR A 216 10.34 -15.14 0.48
CA THR A 216 8.91 -14.83 0.26
C THR A 216 8.07 -15.40 1.41
N GLU A 217 6.97 -14.73 1.76
CA GLU A 217 6.03 -15.15 2.81
C GLU A 217 5.66 -16.65 2.75
N PRO A 218 6.05 -17.46 3.76
CA PRO A 218 5.71 -18.89 3.82
C PRO A 218 4.21 -19.17 3.92
N ASP A 219 3.44 -18.28 4.55
CA ASP A 219 2.02 -18.48 4.86
C ASP A 219 1.06 -18.26 3.67
N ILE A 220 1.57 -18.01 2.45
CA ILE A 220 0.75 -17.76 1.25
C ILE A 220 -0.38 -18.80 1.07
N PRO A 221 -0.14 -20.12 1.15
CA PRO A 221 -1.18 -21.13 0.88
C PRO A 221 -2.38 -21.10 1.83
N VAL A 222 -2.20 -20.55 3.04
CA VAL A 222 -3.25 -20.47 4.07
C VAL A 222 -3.81 -19.04 4.21
N ARG A 223 -3.00 -18.01 3.95
CA ARG A 223 -3.37 -16.59 4.04
C ARG A 223 -4.28 -16.18 2.88
N GLN A 224 -4.04 -16.72 1.68
CA GLN A 224 -4.81 -16.40 0.47
C GLN A 224 -5.81 -17.52 0.13
N PRO A 225 -6.72 -17.32 -0.84
CA PRO A 225 -7.48 -18.42 -1.42
C PRO A 225 -6.54 -19.51 -1.98
N PRO A 226 -6.67 -20.79 -1.55
CA PRO A 226 -5.70 -21.84 -1.89
C PRO A 226 -5.43 -22.05 -3.39
N PHE A 227 -6.40 -21.76 -4.26
CA PHE A 227 -6.24 -21.91 -5.71
C PHE A 227 -5.14 -21.01 -6.29
N MET A 228 -4.81 -19.90 -5.64
CA MET A 228 -3.83 -18.93 -6.14
C MET A 228 -2.42 -19.55 -6.19
N SER A 229 -2.06 -20.32 -5.18
CA SER A 229 -0.74 -20.93 -5.03
C SER A 229 -0.75 -22.45 -5.23
N ASP A 230 -1.74 -23.00 -5.94
CA ASP A 230 -1.81 -24.44 -6.18
C ASP A 230 -0.56 -24.93 -6.93
N GLY A 231 -0.02 -26.06 -6.50
CA GLY A 231 1.24 -26.61 -7.04
C GLY A 231 2.52 -25.91 -6.58
N LEU A 232 2.45 -24.97 -5.63
CA LEU A 232 3.59 -24.24 -5.08
C LEU A 232 3.76 -24.53 -3.59
N LYS A 233 5.02 -24.62 -3.16
CA LYS A 233 5.42 -24.79 -1.76
C LYS A 233 6.34 -23.67 -1.33
N PHE A 234 6.15 -23.24 -0.09
CA PHE A 234 6.95 -22.21 0.54
C PHE A 234 7.58 -22.78 1.80
N GLN A 235 8.91 -22.74 1.88
CA GLN A 235 9.65 -23.21 3.06
C GLN A 235 9.76 -22.08 4.09
N GLU A 236 9.84 -22.49 5.36
CA GLU A 236 10.01 -21.58 6.50
C GLU A 236 11.44 -21.00 6.57
N SER A 237 11.63 -20.04 7.48
CA SER A 237 12.85 -19.22 7.55
C SER A 237 14.15 -19.98 7.86
N GLU A 238 14.08 -21.24 8.31
CA GLU A 238 15.24 -22.09 8.59
C GLU A 238 16.11 -22.33 7.35
N VAL A 239 15.57 -22.14 6.14
CA VAL A 239 16.36 -22.22 4.89
C VAL A 239 17.41 -21.13 4.77
N LEU A 240 17.28 -20.02 5.51
CA LEU A 240 18.11 -18.82 5.34
C LEU A 240 19.49 -18.96 6.00
N GLN A 241 19.58 -19.48 7.23
CA GLN A 241 20.87 -19.53 7.94
C GLN A 241 21.94 -20.33 7.18
N PRO A 242 21.64 -21.52 6.60
CA PRO A 242 22.62 -22.24 5.78
C PRO A 242 23.12 -21.44 4.57
N LEU A 243 22.25 -20.63 3.93
CA LEU A 243 22.62 -19.78 2.81
C LEU A 243 23.50 -18.61 3.26
N VAL A 244 23.21 -18.01 4.41
CA VAL A 244 24.06 -16.97 5.00
C VAL A 244 25.44 -17.54 5.34
N ASP A 245 25.48 -18.72 5.96
CA ASP A 245 26.73 -19.41 6.29
C ASP A 245 27.53 -19.76 5.03
N GLU A 246 26.86 -20.21 3.96
CA GLU A 246 27.48 -20.46 2.67
C GLU A 246 28.11 -19.18 2.08
N LEU A 247 27.35 -18.08 2.04
CA LEU A 247 27.81 -16.80 1.52
C LEU A 247 29.01 -16.26 2.30
N ARG A 248 28.99 -16.36 3.63
CA ARG A 248 30.08 -15.88 4.49
C ARG A 248 31.29 -16.80 4.47
N ASN A 249 31.09 -18.10 4.61
CA ASN A 249 32.17 -19.05 4.89
C ASN A 249 32.78 -19.63 3.62
N ARG A 250 31.97 -19.91 2.59
CA ARG A 250 32.45 -20.48 1.33
C ARG A 250 32.67 -19.40 0.29
N GLU A 251 31.65 -18.60 0.01
CA GLU A 251 31.71 -17.61 -1.04
C GLU A 251 32.53 -16.40 -0.65
N LYS A 252 32.71 -16.12 0.65
CA LYS A 252 33.48 -14.98 1.19
C LYS A 252 32.95 -13.62 0.70
N VAL A 253 31.63 -13.43 0.74
CA VAL A 253 31.04 -12.11 0.44
C VAL A 253 31.29 -11.12 1.58
N ASP A 254 31.44 -9.85 1.20
CA ASP A 254 31.74 -8.74 2.12
C ASP A 254 30.45 -8.29 2.83
N VAL A 255 29.34 -8.31 2.11
CA VAL A 255 28.01 -7.89 2.59
C VAL A 255 26.99 -8.99 2.32
N VAL A 256 26.14 -9.30 3.30
CA VAL A 256 24.96 -10.17 3.14
C VAL A 256 23.69 -9.36 3.32
N VAL A 257 22.86 -9.35 2.27
CA VAL A 257 21.56 -8.69 2.23
C VAL A 257 20.46 -9.75 2.08
N VAL A 258 19.44 -9.68 2.92
CA VAL A 258 18.20 -10.45 2.72
C VAL A 258 17.13 -9.48 2.20
N VAL A 259 16.60 -9.75 1.02
CA VAL A 259 15.37 -9.10 0.54
C VAL A 259 14.23 -10.02 0.96
N SER A 260 13.38 -9.56 1.87
CA SER A 260 12.32 -10.38 2.46
C SER A 260 10.96 -9.76 2.26
N HIS A 261 10.00 -10.56 1.83
CA HIS A 261 8.61 -10.17 1.68
C HIS A 261 7.74 -10.88 2.75
N ILE A 262 7.95 -10.52 4.02
CA ILE A 262 7.30 -11.15 5.19
C ILE A 262 6.75 -10.14 6.21
N GLY A 263 6.89 -8.85 5.91
CA GLY A 263 6.48 -7.74 6.76
C GLY A 263 7.57 -7.30 7.74
N LEU A 264 7.64 -6.00 7.98
CA LEU A 264 8.59 -5.37 8.90
C LEU A 264 8.61 -6.04 10.30
N PRO A 265 7.47 -6.37 10.94
CA PRO A 265 7.47 -7.03 12.25
C PRO A 265 8.18 -8.40 12.23
N ARG A 266 7.93 -9.25 11.22
CA ARG A 266 8.58 -10.56 11.09
C ARG A 266 10.04 -10.41 10.67
N ALA A 267 10.37 -9.43 9.83
CA ALA A 267 11.74 -9.10 9.47
C ALA A 267 12.59 -8.71 10.69
N VAL A 268 12.01 -8.00 11.67
CA VAL A 268 12.68 -7.72 12.95
C VAL A 268 12.96 -9.00 13.73
N GLY A 269 11.99 -9.92 13.83
CA GLY A 269 12.21 -11.24 14.46
C GLY A 269 13.27 -12.08 13.74
N LEU A 270 13.27 -12.03 12.40
CA LEU A 270 14.26 -12.69 11.56
C LEU A 270 15.68 -12.16 11.81
N ALA A 271 15.83 -10.84 12.01
CA ALA A 271 17.11 -10.24 12.35
C ALA A 271 17.64 -10.67 13.74
N GLU A 272 16.76 -11.07 14.66
CA GLU A 272 17.14 -11.58 15.98
C GLU A 272 17.57 -13.05 15.91
N SER A 273 17.03 -13.83 14.96
CA SER A 273 17.33 -15.26 14.81
C SER A 273 18.53 -15.55 13.91
N LEU A 274 18.74 -14.76 12.84
CA LEU A 274 19.82 -14.96 11.89
C LEU A 274 21.16 -14.37 12.36
N LYS A 275 22.25 -15.06 12.04
CA LYS A 275 23.63 -14.60 12.28
C LYS A 275 24.35 -14.36 10.98
N GLY A 276 25.04 -13.22 10.87
CA GLY A 276 25.89 -12.89 9.72
C GLY A 276 25.19 -12.16 8.58
N VAL A 277 23.94 -11.75 8.77
CA VAL A 277 23.22 -10.81 7.89
C VAL A 277 23.59 -9.37 8.27
N ASP A 278 23.80 -8.49 7.28
CA ASP A 278 24.07 -7.07 7.54
C ASP A 278 22.81 -6.22 7.41
N ILE A 279 21.98 -6.51 6.42
CA ILE A 279 20.79 -5.73 6.05
C ILE A 279 19.64 -6.67 5.69
N ILE A 280 18.45 -6.32 6.16
CA ILE A 280 17.17 -6.85 5.69
C ILE A 280 16.39 -5.72 5.01
N LEU A 281 16.15 -5.88 3.71
CA LEU A 281 15.23 -5.05 2.94
C LEU A 281 13.84 -5.73 3.02
N SER A 282 12.97 -5.20 3.88
CA SER A 282 11.62 -5.70 4.15
C SER A 282 10.58 -5.15 3.16
N ALA A 283 9.46 -5.85 3.03
CA ALA A 283 8.26 -5.57 2.23
C ALA A 283 7.04 -6.33 2.83
N ASP A 284 5.83 -6.26 2.23
CA ASP A 284 4.51 -6.84 2.62
C ASP A 284 3.62 -5.92 3.47
N THR A 285 4.19 -5.15 4.40
CA THR A 285 3.41 -4.44 5.42
C THR A 285 3.29 -2.93 5.18
N HIS A 286 4.05 -2.42 4.20
CA HIS A 286 4.06 -1.07 3.66
C HIS A 286 4.56 0.00 4.64
N GLU A 287 5.33 -0.38 5.65
CA GLU A 287 5.88 0.58 6.60
C GLU A 287 6.90 1.48 5.93
N ARG A 288 6.90 2.74 6.38
CA ARG A 288 7.84 3.76 5.93
C ARG A 288 8.91 3.91 6.99
N THR A 289 10.04 3.27 6.77
CA THR A 289 11.20 3.46 7.65
C THR A 289 11.95 4.71 7.21
N TYR A 290 11.89 5.79 8.00
CA TYR A 290 12.73 6.98 7.76
C TYR A 290 14.11 6.81 8.39
N GLU A 291 14.18 6.02 9.47
CA GLU A 291 15.40 5.57 10.13
C GLU A 291 15.39 4.03 10.16
N PRO A 292 16.55 3.37 10.04
CA PRO A 292 16.61 1.92 10.11
C PRO A 292 16.27 1.42 11.52
N LEU A 293 15.53 0.31 11.59
CA LEU A 293 15.50 -0.49 12.81
C LEU A 293 16.80 -1.28 12.91
N VAL A 294 17.31 -1.48 14.13
CA VAL A 294 18.58 -2.17 14.36
C VAL A 294 18.38 -3.32 15.34
N ARG A 295 18.95 -4.49 15.00
CA ARG A 295 19.05 -5.68 15.87
C ARG A 295 20.45 -6.27 15.77
N GLY A 296 21.20 -6.21 16.87
CA GLY A 296 22.63 -6.47 16.83
C GLY A 296 23.30 -5.52 15.82
N ASP A 297 23.97 -6.09 14.82
CA ASP A 297 24.60 -5.36 13.72
C ASP A 297 23.73 -5.29 12.45
N THR A 298 22.53 -5.89 12.47
CA THR A 298 21.62 -5.98 11.32
C THR A 298 20.72 -4.75 11.23
N TRP A 299 20.69 -4.09 10.07
CA TRP A 299 19.73 -3.03 9.75
C TRP A 299 18.48 -3.63 9.10
N ILE A 300 17.29 -3.21 9.53
CA ILE A 300 16.00 -3.56 8.91
C ILE A 300 15.34 -2.28 8.42
N VAL A 301 14.99 -2.26 7.14
CA VAL A 301 14.34 -1.11 6.46
C VAL A 301 13.22 -1.59 5.54
N GLU A 302 12.23 -0.73 5.34
CA GLU A 302 11.12 -0.91 4.39
C GLU A 302 10.78 0.44 3.75
N ALA A 303 10.47 0.43 2.45
CA ALA A 303 10.37 1.64 1.65
C ALA A 303 8.92 2.09 1.38
N GLY A 304 7.93 1.75 2.20
CA GLY A 304 6.54 2.12 1.93
C GLY A 304 5.94 1.27 0.81
N ALA A 305 5.14 1.88 -0.08
CA ALA A 305 4.44 1.15 -1.16
C ALA A 305 4.03 2.07 -2.33
N PHE A 306 3.29 1.50 -3.29
CA PHE A 306 2.53 2.17 -4.35
C PHE A 306 3.37 2.96 -5.34
N ALA A 307 4.65 2.63 -5.49
CA ALA A 307 5.59 3.42 -6.27
C ALA A 307 5.65 4.89 -5.81
N SER A 308 5.33 5.18 -4.55
CA SER A 308 5.39 6.53 -3.96
C SER A 308 6.74 6.85 -3.31
N PHE A 309 7.60 5.85 -3.16
CA PHE A 309 8.84 5.96 -2.43
C PHE A 309 9.96 5.14 -3.09
N VAL A 310 11.20 5.59 -2.91
CA VAL A 310 12.41 4.82 -3.23
C VAL A 310 13.30 4.82 -1.99
N GLY A 311 13.63 3.63 -1.50
CA GLY A 311 14.66 3.44 -0.50
C GLY A 311 16.05 3.58 -1.12
N LEU A 312 16.94 4.31 -0.47
CA LEU A 312 18.34 4.43 -0.87
C LEU A 312 19.23 4.03 0.29
N LEU A 313 19.91 2.89 0.14
CA LEU A 313 20.88 2.38 1.08
C LEU A 313 22.28 2.57 0.53
N ASP A 314 23.16 3.18 1.31
CA ASP A 314 24.58 3.31 1.04
C ASP A 314 25.36 2.47 2.05
N ILE A 315 26.34 1.70 1.57
CA ILE A 315 27.21 0.85 2.39
C ILE A 315 28.65 1.16 2.01
N THR A 316 29.45 1.54 3.01
CA THR A 316 30.88 1.82 2.84
C THR A 316 31.69 0.68 3.43
N VAL A 317 32.61 0.14 2.63
CA VAL A 317 33.44 -1.01 2.95
C VAL A 317 34.91 -0.62 2.89
N SER A 318 35.67 -0.96 3.93
CA SER A 318 37.10 -0.70 4.03
C SER A 318 37.93 -1.57 3.07
N PRO A 319 39.23 -1.27 2.87
CA PRO A 319 40.14 -2.13 2.12
C PRO A 319 40.23 -3.57 2.67
N GLU A 320 39.99 -3.77 3.96
CA GLU A 320 39.95 -5.08 4.64
C GLU A 320 38.61 -5.82 4.50
N ASN A 321 37.73 -5.37 3.58
CA ASN A 321 36.41 -5.95 3.32
C ASN A 321 35.48 -5.90 4.56
N LYS A 322 35.55 -4.84 5.36
CA LYS A 322 34.67 -4.62 6.51
C LYS A 322 33.73 -3.46 6.26
N ILE A 323 32.46 -3.62 6.61
CA ILE A 323 31.52 -2.49 6.60
C ILE A 323 31.93 -1.53 7.72
N ILE A 324 32.16 -0.27 7.36
CA ILE A 324 32.58 0.79 8.29
C ILE A 324 31.54 1.88 8.43
N ASP A 325 30.62 2.01 7.46
CA ASP A 325 29.53 2.96 7.52
C ASP A 325 28.33 2.48 6.68
N ARG A 326 27.14 2.92 7.07
CA ARG A 326 25.88 2.66 6.37
C ARG A 326 24.99 3.91 6.47
N SER A 327 24.22 4.20 5.44
CA SER A 327 23.18 5.24 5.50
C SER A 327 21.93 4.80 4.76
N TRP A 328 20.76 5.15 5.31
CA TRP A 328 19.45 4.85 4.72
C TRP A 328 18.67 6.15 4.53
N ARG A 329 18.00 6.28 3.39
CA ARG A 329 17.11 7.40 3.09
C ARG A 329 15.87 6.91 2.36
N LEU A 330 14.72 7.38 2.80
CA LEU A 330 13.46 7.19 2.10
C LEU A 330 13.15 8.41 1.22
N ILE A 331 13.22 8.24 -0.09
CA ILE A 331 12.95 9.29 -1.08
C ILE A 331 11.45 9.28 -1.39
N GLU A 332 10.75 10.33 -0.98
CA GLU A 332 9.34 10.55 -1.34
C GLU A 332 9.22 11.08 -2.77
N LEU A 333 8.49 10.39 -3.63
CA LEU A 333 8.36 10.72 -5.04
C LEU A 333 7.32 11.82 -5.28
N ARG A 334 7.63 13.02 -4.80
CA ARG A 334 6.75 14.19 -4.90
C ARG A 334 6.95 14.95 -6.22
N PRO A 335 5.88 15.46 -6.86
CA PRO A 335 5.94 16.11 -8.16
C PRO A 335 6.72 17.42 -8.16
N GLU A 336 6.76 18.15 -7.03
CA GLU A 336 7.59 19.34 -6.87
C GLU A 336 9.09 19.03 -6.79
N LEU A 337 9.46 17.78 -6.48
CA LEU A 337 10.85 17.33 -6.33
C LEU A 337 11.32 16.43 -7.48
N PHE A 338 10.43 15.81 -8.23
CA PHE A 338 10.84 14.90 -9.28
C PHE A 338 9.90 15.09 -10.46
N PRO A 339 10.37 15.52 -11.64
CA PRO A 339 9.54 15.45 -12.84
C PRO A 339 9.30 13.98 -13.24
N GLU A 340 8.32 13.75 -14.10
CA GLU A 340 8.11 12.43 -14.72
C GLU A 340 9.10 12.22 -15.87
N ASP A 341 9.63 11.02 -16.01
CA ASP A 341 10.44 10.63 -17.16
C ASP A 341 9.52 10.47 -18.40
N PRO A 342 9.78 11.20 -19.50
CA PRO A 342 8.86 11.23 -20.64
C PRO A 342 8.79 9.90 -21.39
N GLU A 343 9.87 9.11 -21.41
CA GLU A 343 9.92 7.83 -22.10
C GLU A 343 9.11 6.77 -21.33
N VAL A 344 9.37 6.65 -20.03
CA VAL A 344 8.61 5.72 -19.18
C VAL A 344 7.15 6.14 -19.05
N LYS A 345 6.87 7.45 -19.00
CA LYS A 345 5.48 7.95 -19.05
C LYS A 345 4.77 7.50 -20.32
N GLN A 346 5.40 7.58 -21.48
CA GLN A 346 4.80 7.11 -22.74
C GLN A 346 4.55 5.59 -22.72
N ILE A 347 5.43 4.80 -22.11
CA ILE A 347 5.25 3.35 -21.94
C ILE A 347 4.03 3.06 -21.05
N VAL A 348 3.92 3.74 -19.90
CA VAL A 348 2.77 3.64 -18.99
C VAL A 348 1.46 4.02 -19.70
N GLU A 349 1.44 5.15 -20.41
CA GLU A 349 0.25 5.59 -21.15
C GLU A 349 -0.16 4.60 -22.23
N THR A 350 0.82 4.01 -22.94
CA THR A 350 0.55 3.00 -23.96
C THR A 350 -0.05 1.74 -23.35
N ALA A 351 0.47 1.30 -22.20
CA ALA A 351 -0.04 0.12 -21.49
C ALA A 351 -1.45 0.35 -20.95
N LEU A 352 -1.76 1.55 -20.45
CA LEU A 352 -3.05 1.87 -19.84
C LEU A 352 -4.11 2.33 -20.84
N ALA A 353 -3.73 2.83 -22.03
CA ALA A 353 -4.65 3.37 -23.04
C ALA A 353 -5.87 2.47 -23.35
N PRO A 354 -5.74 1.14 -23.53
CA PRO A 354 -6.88 0.25 -23.79
C PRO A 354 -7.90 0.17 -22.65
N HIS A 355 -7.50 0.60 -21.45
CA HIS A 355 -8.24 0.45 -20.21
C HIS A 355 -8.82 1.76 -19.67
N ARG A 356 -8.35 2.92 -20.18
CA ARG A 356 -8.71 4.27 -19.70
C ARG A 356 -10.22 4.52 -19.70
N GLU A 357 -10.93 4.10 -20.74
CA GLU A 357 -12.40 4.30 -20.81
C GLU A 357 -13.10 3.63 -19.64
N ARG A 358 -12.80 2.35 -19.37
CA ARG A 358 -13.36 1.61 -18.24
C ARG A 358 -12.91 2.21 -16.91
N MET A 359 -11.61 2.51 -16.76
CA MET A 359 -11.04 3.08 -15.53
C MET A 359 -11.76 4.37 -15.11
N ASN A 360 -12.06 5.25 -16.07
CA ASN A 360 -12.63 6.57 -15.81
C ASN A 360 -14.16 6.57 -15.63
N GLN A 361 -14.83 5.41 -15.67
CA GLN A 361 -16.26 5.32 -15.43
C GLN A 361 -16.57 5.72 -13.98
N VAL A 362 -17.37 6.77 -13.81
CA VAL A 362 -17.81 7.26 -12.50
C VAL A 362 -18.90 6.35 -11.95
N ILE A 363 -18.71 5.85 -10.74
CA ILE A 363 -19.63 4.93 -10.04
C ILE A 363 -20.23 5.53 -8.76
N GLY A 364 -19.75 6.69 -8.33
CA GLY A 364 -20.21 7.40 -7.15
C GLY A 364 -19.39 8.66 -6.91
N HIS A 365 -19.59 9.30 -5.76
CA HIS A 365 -18.81 10.45 -5.31
C HIS A 365 -18.47 10.33 -3.82
N THR A 366 -17.46 11.06 -3.37
CA THR A 366 -17.14 11.28 -1.96
C THR A 366 -16.89 12.77 -1.71
N SER A 367 -17.30 13.28 -0.55
CA SER A 367 -16.97 14.65 -0.09
C SER A 367 -15.85 14.67 0.95
N VAL A 368 -15.31 13.51 1.31
CA VAL A 368 -14.21 13.33 2.26
C VAL A 368 -13.07 12.54 1.61
N TRP A 369 -11.88 12.59 2.20
CA TRP A 369 -10.79 11.71 1.81
C TRP A 369 -11.10 10.28 2.25
N LEU A 370 -10.86 9.31 1.37
CA LEU A 370 -10.93 7.89 1.69
C LEU A 370 -9.52 7.31 1.63
N ALA A 371 -9.04 6.65 2.68
CA ALA A 371 -7.66 6.13 2.75
C ALA A 371 -7.54 4.84 3.58
N ARG A 372 -6.41 4.13 3.45
CA ARG A 372 -6.04 2.89 4.18
C ARG A 372 -4.62 2.93 4.75
N TYR A 373 -4.45 3.52 5.94
CA TYR A 373 -3.14 3.61 6.60
C TYR A 373 -3.19 3.31 8.10
N GLN A 374 -4.21 2.57 8.55
CA GLN A 374 -4.34 2.20 9.96
C GLN A 374 -4.66 0.72 10.15
N VAL A 375 -4.05 0.14 11.19
CA VAL A 375 -4.22 -1.26 11.58
C VAL A 375 -5.66 -1.53 12.03
N LEU A 376 -6.31 -0.57 12.69
CA LEU A 376 -7.63 -0.78 13.32
C LEU A 376 -8.82 -0.44 12.41
N ASN A 377 -8.86 0.79 11.87
CA ASN A 377 -10.01 1.31 11.13
C ASN A 377 -9.54 2.15 9.94
N THR A 378 -10.25 2.06 8.82
CA THR A 378 -9.94 2.90 7.65
C THR A 378 -11.23 3.29 6.93
N SER A 379 -11.24 4.45 6.30
CA SER A 379 -12.45 5.00 5.67
C SER A 379 -12.85 4.25 4.40
N ILE A 380 -11.90 3.78 3.58
CA ILE A 380 -12.22 2.91 2.43
C ILE A 380 -12.87 1.61 2.90
N ASP A 381 -12.32 1.00 3.96
CA ASP A 381 -12.81 -0.28 4.45
C ASP A 381 -14.19 -0.19 5.11
N ASN A 382 -14.49 0.95 5.74
CA ASN A 382 -15.84 1.24 6.25
C ASN A 382 -16.86 1.21 5.10
N VAL A 383 -16.57 1.88 3.97
CA VAL A 383 -17.44 1.85 2.78
C VAL A 383 -17.63 0.41 2.28
N VAL A 384 -16.56 -0.38 2.19
CA VAL A 384 -16.63 -1.77 1.72
C VAL A 384 -17.46 -2.64 2.68
N ALA A 385 -17.21 -2.56 3.98
CA ALA A 385 -17.93 -3.36 4.97
C ALA A 385 -19.43 -2.99 5.01
N ASP A 386 -19.75 -1.68 4.97
CA ASP A 386 -21.14 -1.20 4.91
C ASP A 386 -21.83 -1.65 3.61
N ALA A 387 -21.13 -1.64 2.49
CA ALA A 387 -21.67 -2.11 1.21
C ALA A 387 -22.02 -3.61 1.24
N ILE A 388 -21.15 -4.44 1.81
CA ILE A 388 -21.39 -5.88 2.00
C ILE A 388 -22.60 -6.08 2.92
N ARG A 389 -22.66 -5.36 4.04
CA ARG A 389 -23.77 -5.44 5.00
C ARG A 389 -25.10 -5.03 4.37
N GLN A 390 -25.13 -3.88 3.70
CA GLN A 390 -26.32 -3.38 3.02
C GLN A 390 -26.84 -4.35 1.95
N SER A 391 -25.94 -4.95 1.17
CA SER A 391 -26.31 -5.84 0.07
C SER A 391 -26.86 -7.18 0.53
N THR A 392 -26.50 -7.61 1.74
CA THR A 392 -26.90 -8.91 2.28
C THR A 392 -27.98 -8.83 3.35
N GLY A 393 -28.14 -7.67 3.99
CA GLY A 393 -29.02 -7.49 5.14
C GLY A 393 -28.56 -8.24 6.40
N ALA A 394 -27.29 -8.65 6.46
CA ALA A 394 -26.73 -9.34 7.62
C ALA A 394 -26.57 -8.41 8.83
N ASP A 395 -26.56 -8.99 10.03
CA ASP A 395 -26.32 -8.25 11.27
C ASP A 395 -24.91 -7.65 11.26
N ILE A 396 -23.92 -8.44 10.81
CA ILE A 396 -22.50 -8.09 10.80
C ILE A 396 -21.92 -8.38 9.41
N ALA A 397 -21.10 -7.46 8.89
CA ALA A 397 -20.25 -7.72 7.72
C ALA A 397 -18.77 -7.69 8.09
N LEU A 398 -18.00 -8.56 7.45
CA LEU A 398 -16.55 -8.68 7.60
C LEU A 398 -15.85 -8.53 6.24
N SER A 399 -14.74 -7.81 6.22
CA SER A 399 -13.78 -7.78 5.12
C SER A 399 -12.36 -7.94 5.66
N ASN A 400 -11.40 -8.34 4.82
CA ASN A 400 -10.00 -8.38 5.22
C ASN A 400 -9.48 -6.95 5.48
N GLY A 401 -8.56 -6.81 6.43
CA GLY A 401 -7.77 -5.60 6.62
C GLY A 401 -6.67 -5.50 5.56
N TYR A 402 -7.05 -5.15 4.33
CA TYR A 402 -6.11 -4.96 3.23
C TYR A 402 -5.22 -3.72 3.46
N ARG A 403 -3.95 -3.80 3.01
CA ARG A 403 -2.95 -2.71 3.10
C ARG A 403 -2.68 -2.01 1.78
N PHE A 404 -3.29 -2.48 0.69
CA PHE A 404 -3.23 -1.83 -0.62
C PHE A 404 -4.37 -0.82 -0.80
N ALA A 405 -4.17 0.07 -1.78
CA ALA A 405 -4.99 1.21 -2.19
C ALA A 405 -4.44 2.57 -1.70
N PRO A 406 -3.89 3.38 -2.63
CA PRO A 406 -3.69 4.80 -2.38
C PRO A 406 -5.00 5.53 -2.02
N PRO A 407 -4.93 6.70 -1.36
CA PRO A 407 -6.09 7.52 -1.05
C PRO A 407 -6.93 7.92 -2.26
N THR A 408 -8.25 7.89 -2.10
CA THR A 408 -9.21 8.48 -3.05
C THR A 408 -9.62 9.88 -2.57
N ALA A 409 -9.48 10.86 -3.46
CA ALA A 409 -9.76 12.26 -3.18
C ALA A 409 -11.27 12.57 -3.16
N PRO A 410 -11.69 13.65 -2.44
CA PRO A 410 -13.01 14.24 -2.61
C PRO A 410 -13.31 14.51 -4.09
N GLY A 411 -14.47 14.07 -4.57
CA GLY A 411 -14.85 14.14 -5.96
C GLY A 411 -15.50 12.85 -6.46
N ALA A 412 -15.24 12.52 -7.72
CA ALA A 412 -15.74 11.30 -8.35
C ALA A 412 -15.01 10.06 -7.81
N ILE A 413 -15.78 9.01 -7.52
CA ILE A 413 -15.27 7.65 -7.32
C ILE A 413 -15.45 6.92 -8.65
N THR A 414 -14.37 6.34 -9.14
CA THR A 414 -14.30 5.69 -10.45
C THR A 414 -14.19 4.16 -10.35
N GLU A 415 -14.30 3.46 -11.48
CA GLU A 415 -13.98 2.04 -11.53
C GLU A 415 -12.52 1.75 -11.18
N ALA A 416 -11.58 2.64 -11.55
CA ALA A 416 -10.20 2.49 -11.12
C ALA A 416 -10.10 2.48 -9.58
N ASP A 417 -10.80 3.39 -8.89
CA ASP A 417 -10.83 3.42 -7.42
C ASP A 417 -11.38 2.10 -6.86
N LEU A 418 -12.51 1.59 -7.38
CA LEU A 418 -13.10 0.33 -6.92
C LEU A 418 -12.14 -0.85 -7.05
N TRP A 419 -11.47 -0.98 -8.19
CA TRP A 419 -10.51 -2.06 -8.41
C TRP A 419 -9.21 -1.87 -7.61
N THR A 420 -8.85 -0.65 -7.26
CA THR A 420 -7.74 -0.38 -6.34
C THR A 420 -8.12 -0.72 -4.90
N TRP A 421 -9.37 -0.42 -4.48
CA TRP A 421 -9.89 -0.78 -3.16
C TRP A 421 -10.07 -2.30 -3.01
N LEU A 422 -10.51 -2.98 -4.07
CA LEU A 422 -10.79 -4.41 -4.10
C LEU A 422 -10.27 -5.02 -5.41
N PRO A 423 -8.97 -5.26 -5.56
CA PRO A 423 -8.36 -5.85 -6.76
C PRO A 423 -8.74 -7.32 -6.97
N ILE A 424 -9.51 -7.90 -6.06
CA ILE A 424 -10.08 -9.24 -6.15
C ILE A 424 -11.58 -9.10 -5.97
N ASN A 425 -12.35 -9.55 -6.96
CA ASN A 425 -13.81 -9.50 -6.90
C ASN A 425 -14.37 -10.86 -6.48
N LEU A 426 -14.95 -10.92 -5.28
CA LEU A 426 -15.43 -12.17 -4.68
C LEU A 426 -16.96 -12.17 -4.62
N GLU A 427 -17.59 -13.30 -4.91
CA GLU A 427 -19.00 -13.53 -4.59
C GLU A 427 -19.24 -13.34 -3.09
N LEU A 428 -20.38 -12.80 -2.68
CA LEU A 428 -20.70 -12.69 -1.26
C LEU A 428 -21.16 -14.03 -0.68
N LYS A 429 -20.81 -14.27 0.58
CA LYS A 429 -21.23 -15.43 1.36
C LYS A 429 -21.79 -14.98 2.70
N THR A 430 -22.92 -15.56 3.08
CA THR A 430 -23.56 -15.33 4.38
C THR A 430 -23.66 -16.61 5.20
N GLY A 431 -23.80 -16.48 6.51
CA GLY A 431 -24.03 -17.59 7.43
C GLY A 431 -24.41 -17.09 8.83
N MET A 432 -24.63 -18.01 9.75
CA MET A 432 -24.98 -17.71 11.14
C MET A 432 -23.87 -18.20 12.07
N ALA A 433 -23.41 -17.36 12.99
CA ALA A 433 -22.47 -17.71 14.06
C ALA A 433 -23.04 -17.32 15.43
N SER A 434 -22.74 -18.07 16.48
CA SER A 434 -23.08 -17.68 17.84
C SER A 434 -22.20 -16.54 18.33
N GLY A 435 -22.64 -15.81 19.36
CA GLY A 435 -21.80 -14.80 20.00
C GLY A 435 -20.47 -15.37 20.51
N GLU A 436 -20.47 -16.62 21.01
CA GLU A 436 -19.24 -17.29 21.44
C GLU A 436 -18.27 -17.58 20.28
N GLN A 437 -18.77 -17.99 19.11
CA GLN A 437 -17.95 -18.15 17.92
C GLN A 437 -17.30 -16.82 17.52
N MET A 438 -18.05 -15.71 17.62
CA MET A 438 -17.53 -14.37 17.34
C MET A 438 -16.48 -13.92 18.38
N ARG A 439 -16.67 -14.21 19.66
CA ARG A 439 -15.66 -13.91 20.70
C ARG A 439 -14.35 -14.64 20.43
N LYS A 440 -14.42 -15.96 20.16
CA LYS A 440 -13.23 -16.76 19.82
C LYS A 440 -12.55 -16.26 18.55
N TYR A 441 -13.34 -15.93 17.53
CA TYR A 441 -12.82 -15.35 16.30
C TYR A 441 -12.02 -14.08 16.55
N TRP A 442 -12.56 -13.13 17.31
CA TRP A 442 -11.89 -11.87 17.59
C TRP A 442 -10.66 -12.02 18.47
N GLU A 443 -10.66 -12.89 19.49
CA GLU A 443 -9.44 -13.18 20.25
C GLU A 443 -8.32 -13.70 19.34
N ASN A 444 -8.65 -14.62 18.43
CA ASN A 444 -7.68 -15.14 17.46
C ASN A 444 -7.15 -14.05 16.52
N GLU A 445 -8.01 -13.20 15.97
CA GLU A 445 -7.58 -12.11 15.06
C GLU A 445 -6.73 -11.06 15.79
N LEU A 446 -7.05 -10.76 17.06
CA LEU A 446 -6.24 -9.90 17.90
C LEU A 446 -4.86 -10.51 18.17
N GLN A 447 -4.79 -11.82 18.39
CA GLN A 447 -3.51 -12.53 18.53
C GLN A 447 -2.71 -12.52 17.23
N ASN A 448 -3.35 -12.80 16.09
CA ASN A 448 -2.72 -12.77 14.77
C ASN A 448 -2.08 -11.42 14.44
N VAL A 449 -2.73 -10.31 14.83
CA VAL A 449 -2.25 -8.96 14.49
C VAL A 449 -1.24 -8.42 15.49
N PHE A 450 -1.37 -8.77 16.78
CA PHE A 450 -0.61 -8.15 17.87
C PHE A 450 0.17 -9.15 18.72
N SER A 451 0.46 -10.36 18.24
CA SER A 451 1.34 -11.29 18.94
C SER A 451 2.68 -10.61 19.26
N ARG A 452 3.22 -10.92 20.45
CA ARG A 452 4.58 -10.52 20.83
C ARG A 452 5.62 -11.40 20.16
N ASN A 453 5.21 -12.60 19.73
CA ASN A 453 6.04 -13.51 18.97
C ASN A 453 5.88 -13.18 17.47
N PRO A 454 6.93 -12.71 16.77
CA PRO A 454 6.85 -12.39 15.35
C PRO A 454 6.43 -13.57 14.48
N ASP A 455 6.77 -14.80 14.87
CA ASP A 455 6.43 -16.00 14.09
C ASP A 455 4.92 -16.30 14.11
N GLU A 456 4.22 -15.84 15.14
CA GLU A 456 2.76 -15.97 15.28
C GLU A 456 1.98 -14.82 14.61
N LEU A 457 2.68 -13.81 14.10
CA LEU A 457 2.01 -12.76 13.33
C LEU A 457 1.50 -13.36 12.03
N PHE A 458 0.20 -13.23 11.84
CA PHE A 458 -0.48 -13.85 10.72
C PHE A 458 -1.42 -12.88 10.03
N GLY A 459 -1.28 -12.78 8.71
CA GLY A 459 -2.20 -12.05 7.88
C GLY A 459 -2.00 -10.53 7.86
N GLY A 460 -3.12 -9.85 7.62
CA GLY A 460 -3.20 -8.42 7.35
C GLY A 460 -3.29 -7.55 8.61
N TRP A 461 -3.80 -6.34 8.42
CA TRP A 461 -4.39 -5.58 9.50
C TRP A 461 -5.67 -6.25 10.01
N LEU A 462 -6.26 -5.74 11.10
CA LEU A 462 -7.47 -6.34 11.67
C LEU A 462 -8.60 -6.41 10.64
N PRO A 463 -9.46 -7.45 10.72
CA PRO A 463 -10.67 -7.51 9.91
C PRO A 463 -11.50 -6.23 10.04
N ARG A 464 -12.12 -5.85 8.92
CA ARG A 464 -12.92 -4.64 8.77
C ARG A 464 -14.38 -4.99 8.99
N ILE A 465 -15.09 -4.11 9.69
CA ILE A 465 -16.40 -4.45 10.26
C ILE A 465 -17.46 -3.41 9.96
N SER A 466 -18.68 -3.89 9.79
CA SER A 466 -19.91 -3.10 9.84
C SER A 466 -20.93 -3.84 10.70
N GLY A 467 -21.70 -3.09 11.49
CA GLY A 467 -22.70 -3.65 12.43
C GLY A 467 -22.13 -4.27 13.71
N LEU A 468 -20.84 -4.10 13.97
CA LEU A 468 -20.14 -4.59 15.17
C LEU A 468 -19.21 -3.51 15.69
N THR A 469 -19.11 -3.36 17.01
CA THR A 469 -18.01 -2.66 17.68
C THR A 469 -17.16 -3.66 18.47
N VAL A 470 -15.84 -3.55 18.36
CA VAL A 470 -14.83 -4.37 19.04
C VAL A 470 -14.01 -3.48 19.95
N GLU A 471 -13.98 -3.78 21.24
CA GLU A 471 -13.10 -3.10 22.20
C GLU A 471 -12.10 -4.11 22.76
N PHE A 472 -10.83 -3.76 22.82
CA PHE A 472 -9.78 -4.68 23.25
C PHE A 472 -8.61 -3.97 23.94
N ASN A 473 -7.84 -4.74 24.70
CA ASN A 473 -6.54 -4.34 25.25
C ASN A 473 -5.43 -5.06 24.47
N ARG A 474 -4.63 -4.31 23.71
CA ARG A 474 -3.51 -4.84 22.94
C ARG A 474 -2.49 -5.54 23.82
N ASN A 475 -2.15 -4.97 24.97
CA ASN A 475 -1.04 -5.47 25.79
C ASN A 475 -1.44 -6.58 26.77
N ALA A 476 -2.70 -7.02 26.74
CA ALA A 476 -3.13 -8.17 27.51
C ALA A 476 -2.54 -9.47 26.95
N GLU A 477 -2.50 -10.49 27.81
CA GLU A 477 -2.08 -11.83 27.42
C GLU A 477 -3.00 -12.43 26.33
N PRO A 478 -2.50 -13.39 25.52
CA PRO A 478 -3.34 -14.14 24.58
C PRO A 478 -4.63 -14.65 25.24
N ASP A 479 -5.72 -14.70 24.47
CA ASP A 479 -7.08 -15.04 24.91
C ASP A 479 -7.71 -14.12 25.99
N LYS A 480 -7.09 -12.97 26.28
CA LYS A 480 -7.59 -11.97 27.23
C LYS A 480 -7.57 -10.54 26.66
N ARG A 481 -7.39 -10.41 25.34
CA ARG A 481 -7.30 -9.11 24.68
C ARG A 481 -8.69 -8.52 24.48
N LEU A 482 -9.67 -9.33 24.11
CA LEU A 482 -11.03 -8.87 23.85
C LEU A 482 -11.74 -8.43 25.13
N ARG A 483 -12.21 -7.17 25.13
CA ARG A 483 -13.00 -6.60 26.23
C ARG A 483 -14.48 -6.75 25.92
N ASN A 484 -14.93 -6.12 24.84
CA ASN A 484 -16.34 -6.08 24.46
C ASN A 484 -16.52 -6.36 22.96
N LEU A 485 -17.62 -7.05 22.64
CA LEU A 485 -18.22 -7.11 21.32
C LEU A 485 -19.63 -6.57 21.44
N ILE A 486 -19.99 -5.59 20.61
CA ILE A 486 -21.24 -4.85 20.73
C ILE A 486 -21.94 -4.85 19.36
N VAL A 487 -23.19 -5.29 19.34
CA VAL A 487 -24.08 -5.31 18.16
C VAL A 487 -25.36 -4.58 18.55
N ASP A 488 -25.79 -3.60 17.77
CA ASP A 488 -26.96 -2.75 18.05
C ASP A 488 -26.95 -2.17 19.48
N ASP A 489 -25.82 -1.57 19.88
CA ASP A 489 -25.58 -0.96 21.20
C ASP A 489 -25.72 -1.92 22.40
N LYS A 490 -25.71 -3.24 22.15
CA LYS A 490 -25.79 -4.27 23.20
C LYS A 490 -24.59 -5.19 23.15
N PRO A 491 -24.02 -5.58 24.30
CA PRO A 491 -23.03 -6.64 24.35
C PRO A 491 -23.56 -7.89 23.64
N ILE A 492 -22.68 -8.57 22.91
CA ILE A 492 -23.03 -9.81 22.21
C ILE A 492 -23.46 -10.87 23.24
N ASP A 493 -24.56 -11.55 22.97
CA ASP A 493 -25.02 -12.69 23.77
C ASP A 493 -24.30 -13.95 23.26
N PRO A 494 -23.56 -14.69 24.10
CA PRO A 494 -22.78 -15.86 23.68
C PRO A 494 -23.60 -16.95 22.96
N GLU A 495 -24.88 -17.12 23.33
CA GLU A 495 -25.75 -18.17 22.81
C GLU A 495 -26.59 -17.71 21.62
N LYS A 496 -26.83 -16.39 21.50
CA LYS A 496 -27.57 -15.82 20.37
C LYS A 496 -26.82 -16.05 19.06
N MET A 497 -27.56 -16.41 18.02
CA MET A 497 -27.06 -16.51 16.65
C MET A 497 -27.16 -15.15 15.95
N TYR A 498 -26.09 -14.76 15.26
CA TYR A 498 -25.98 -13.54 14.46
C TYR A 498 -25.67 -13.90 13.01
N SER A 499 -26.31 -13.20 12.08
CA SER A 499 -26.03 -13.35 10.65
C SER A 499 -24.78 -12.57 10.27
N LEU A 500 -23.89 -13.22 9.53
CA LEU A 500 -22.60 -12.70 9.06
C LEU A 500 -22.58 -12.64 7.53
N ALA A 501 -21.87 -11.66 6.98
CA ALA A 501 -21.60 -11.56 5.55
C ALA A 501 -20.13 -11.21 5.27
N ALA A 502 -19.54 -11.81 4.23
CA ALA A 502 -18.19 -11.48 3.75
C ALA A 502 -18.01 -11.91 2.29
N GLY A 503 -16.89 -11.53 1.68
CA GLY A 503 -16.44 -12.15 0.43
C GLY A 503 -16.17 -13.65 0.60
N HIS A 504 -16.67 -14.46 -0.33
CA HIS A 504 -16.41 -15.89 -0.40
C HIS A 504 -14.93 -16.11 -0.74
N ARG A 505 -14.24 -16.93 0.06
CA ARG A 505 -12.89 -17.41 -0.23
C ARG A 505 -12.98 -18.80 -0.87
N PRO A 506 -12.80 -18.96 -2.19
CA PRO A 506 -12.76 -20.29 -2.80
C PRO A 506 -11.64 -21.14 -2.18
N GLY A 507 -11.92 -22.42 -1.94
CA GLY A 507 -10.99 -23.36 -1.29
C GLY A 507 -11.00 -23.33 0.25
N ALA A 508 -11.61 -22.32 0.88
CA ALA A 508 -11.84 -22.35 2.33
C ALA A 508 -12.97 -23.34 2.69
N PRO A 509 -13.01 -23.88 3.94
CA PRO A 509 -14.10 -24.74 4.40
C PRO A 509 -15.50 -24.15 4.12
N GLU A 510 -16.44 -25.02 3.73
CA GLU A 510 -17.77 -24.59 3.29
C GLU A 510 -18.57 -23.89 4.41
N ASP A 511 -18.32 -24.25 5.67
CA ASP A 511 -18.93 -23.66 6.85
C ASP A 511 -18.20 -22.39 7.36
N ASN A 512 -17.17 -21.91 6.65
CA ASN A 512 -16.52 -20.65 7.00
C ASN A 512 -17.18 -19.44 6.33
N VAL A 513 -17.53 -18.40 7.09
CA VAL A 513 -17.79 -17.05 6.56
C VAL A 513 -16.60 -16.19 6.93
N HIS A 514 -15.92 -15.60 5.94
CA HIS A 514 -14.59 -15.01 6.14
C HIS A 514 -13.58 -16.04 6.71
N ARG A 515 -13.23 -15.91 7.99
CA ARG A 515 -12.42 -16.84 8.79
C ARG A 515 -13.15 -17.34 10.05
N VAL A 516 -14.44 -17.01 10.19
CA VAL A 516 -15.28 -17.51 11.29
C VAL A 516 -15.70 -18.94 10.96
N ALA A 517 -15.23 -19.91 11.74
CA ALA A 517 -15.46 -21.33 11.49
C ALA A 517 -16.76 -21.86 12.09
N GLY A 518 -17.32 -22.93 11.50
CA GLY A 518 -18.52 -23.60 12.00
C GLY A 518 -19.80 -22.79 11.85
N CYS A 519 -19.88 -21.88 10.88
CA CYS A 519 -21.08 -21.11 10.62
C CYS A 519 -22.19 -22.02 10.05
N ARG A 520 -23.44 -21.74 10.43
CA ARG A 520 -24.63 -22.48 9.98
C ARG A 520 -25.38 -21.71 8.90
N LEU A 521 -26.31 -22.37 8.21
CA LEU A 521 -27.19 -21.74 7.21
C LEU A 521 -26.43 -20.95 6.14
N ILE A 522 -25.34 -21.55 5.64
CA ILE A 522 -24.49 -20.94 4.64
C ILE A 522 -25.28 -20.67 3.35
N ARG A 523 -25.11 -19.48 2.79
CA ARG A 523 -25.62 -19.11 1.47
C ARG A 523 -24.56 -18.34 0.70
N LYS A 524 -24.44 -18.62 -0.60
CA LYS A 524 -23.66 -17.80 -1.53
C LYS A 524 -24.63 -16.91 -2.31
N SER A 525 -24.17 -15.72 -2.67
CA SER A 525 -24.90 -14.76 -3.50
C SER A 525 -24.21 -14.59 -4.83
N GLU A 526 -24.99 -14.34 -5.89
CA GLU A 526 -24.47 -13.91 -7.20
C GLU A 526 -23.94 -12.46 -7.14
N ILE A 527 -24.29 -11.72 -6.09
CA ILE A 527 -23.75 -10.38 -5.85
C ILE A 527 -22.28 -10.53 -5.45
N THR A 528 -21.40 -9.82 -6.15
CA THR A 528 -19.99 -9.76 -5.81
C THR A 528 -19.67 -8.57 -4.88
N THR A 529 -18.49 -8.56 -4.29
CA THR A 529 -18.00 -7.42 -3.49
C THR A 529 -17.99 -6.11 -4.28
N HIS A 530 -17.74 -6.15 -5.59
CA HIS A 530 -17.81 -4.97 -6.44
C HIS A 530 -19.25 -4.52 -6.69
N ASP A 531 -20.15 -5.46 -6.94
CA ASP A 531 -21.57 -5.14 -7.11
C ASP A 531 -22.15 -4.54 -5.83
N ALA A 532 -21.71 -5.03 -4.67
CA ALA A 532 -22.08 -4.50 -3.38
C ALA A 532 -21.68 -3.02 -3.24
N VAL A 533 -20.42 -2.67 -3.54
CA VAL A 533 -19.94 -1.29 -3.49
C VAL A 533 -20.67 -0.41 -4.51
N ARG A 534 -20.83 -0.86 -5.76
CA ARG A 534 -21.61 -0.11 -6.76
C ARG A 534 -23.04 0.15 -6.30
N ASN A 535 -23.70 -0.86 -5.73
CA ASN A 535 -25.07 -0.71 -5.23
C ASN A 535 -25.15 0.22 -4.02
N HIS A 536 -24.17 0.15 -3.10
CA HIS A 536 -24.06 1.06 -1.97
C HIS A 536 -23.89 2.51 -2.43
N LEU A 537 -23.05 2.77 -3.43
CA LEU A 537 -22.82 4.12 -3.96
C LEU A 537 -24.05 4.71 -4.67
N LYS A 538 -24.96 3.89 -5.23
CA LYS A 538 -26.23 4.39 -5.81
C LYS A 538 -27.12 5.10 -4.79
N THR A 539 -27.06 4.71 -3.51
CA THR A 539 -27.93 5.26 -2.46
C THR A 539 -27.18 6.13 -1.45
N ASN A 540 -25.85 5.97 -1.34
CA ASN A 540 -25.03 6.65 -0.33
C ASN A 540 -23.98 7.60 -0.95
N SER A 541 -24.15 7.99 -2.22
CA SER A 541 -23.30 9.00 -2.87
C SER A 541 -23.86 10.42 -2.66
N PRO A 542 -23.05 11.42 -2.25
CA PRO A 542 -21.63 11.27 -1.93
C PRO A 542 -21.40 10.60 -0.56
N ILE A 543 -20.34 9.80 -0.45
CA ILE A 543 -19.82 9.38 0.86
C ILE A 543 -19.38 10.64 1.62
N SER A 544 -19.98 10.91 2.77
CA SER A 544 -19.83 12.19 3.47
C SER A 544 -19.16 12.11 4.85
N SER A 545 -18.71 10.91 5.25
CA SER A 545 -18.02 10.66 6.51
C SER A 545 -16.95 9.60 6.31
N GLU A 546 -15.89 9.66 7.10
CA GLU A 546 -14.85 8.62 7.16
C GLU A 546 -15.33 7.36 7.93
N GLY A 547 -16.49 7.45 8.58
CA GLY A 547 -17.09 6.38 9.39
C GLY A 547 -16.62 6.41 10.85
N ASP A 548 -17.36 5.71 11.72
CA ASP A 548 -17.04 5.63 13.14
C ASP A 548 -15.94 4.59 13.41
N PRO A 549 -15.04 4.82 14.40
CA PRO A 549 -14.04 3.83 14.79
C PRO A 549 -14.71 2.69 15.56
N ASN A 550 -15.10 1.66 14.83
CA ASN A 550 -15.78 0.48 15.35
C ASN A 550 -14.80 -0.52 15.99
N VAL A 551 -13.49 -0.42 15.72
CA VAL A 551 -12.46 -1.19 16.42
C VAL A 551 -11.65 -0.26 17.33
N ARG A 552 -11.68 -0.50 18.64
CA ARG A 552 -11.12 0.41 19.65
C ARG A 552 -10.11 -0.30 20.54
N CYS A 553 -8.88 0.18 20.51
CA CYS A 553 -7.82 -0.25 21.42
C CYS A 553 -7.86 0.63 22.68
N ILE A 554 -8.22 0.05 23.82
CA ILE A 554 -8.44 0.79 25.08
C ILE A 554 -7.11 1.20 25.73
N ASP A 555 -6.07 0.38 25.61
CA ASP A 555 -4.75 0.59 26.21
C ASP A 555 -3.70 1.11 25.22
N CYS A 556 -4.09 1.39 23.98
CA CYS A 556 -3.27 2.09 22.99
C CYS A 556 -4.17 3.02 22.14
N PRO A 557 -4.74 4.08 22.74
CA PRO A 557 -5.62 5.00 22.04
C PRO A 557 -4.84 5.81 21.00
N GLY A 558 -5.42 6.01 19.82
CA GLY A 558 -4.84 6.81 18.75
C GLY A 558 -4.71 6.05 17.43
N ILE A 559 -4.00 6.66 16.47
CA ILE A 559 -3.77 6.09 15.16
C ILE A 559 -2.63 5.06 15.24
N ILE A 560 -2.96 3.79 15.00
CA ILE A 560 -1.98 2.71 14.91
C ILE A 560 -1.70 2.44 13.44
N ARG A 561 -0.49 2.75 12.96
CA ARG A 561 -0.09 2.56 11.54
C ARG A 561 0.79 1.34 11.29
N SER A 562 1.32 0.74 12.35
CA SER A 562 2.21 -0.42 12.28
C SER A 562 1.80 -1.45 13.32
N GLN A 563 1.96 -2.74 12.99
CA GLN A 563 1.86 -3.83 13.97
C GLN A 563 3.09 -3.90 14.85
N TYR A 564 4.23 -3.45 14.32
CA TYR A 564 5.45 -3.22 15.07
C TYR A 564 5.40 -1.84 15.72
N LEU A 565 4.86 -1.80 16.93
CA LEU A 565 5.09 -0.69 17.84
C LEU A 565 6.07 -1.22 18.88
N GLN A 566 7.29 -0.68 18.92
CA GLN A 566 8.27 -0.92 19.99
C GLN A 566 7.58 -0.80 21.37
N GLU A 567 8.22 -1.30 22.44
CA GLU A 567 8.02 -0.75 23.78
C GLU A 567 8.51 0.71 23.78
N ILE A 568 7.76 1.59 23.11
CA ILE A 568 8.09 3.00 22.96
C ILE A 568 7.74 3.64 24.29
N GLY A 569 8.75 3.79 25.14
CA GLY A 569 8.72 4.81 26.17
C GLY A 569 8.57 6.17 25.50
N GLU A 570 7.33 6.62 25.32
CA GLU A 570 6.84 7.97 24.97
C GLU A 570 7.50 8.75 23.81
N LYS A 571 8.55 8.27 23.15
CA LYS A 571 9.32 9.06 22.16
C LYS A 571 9.95 8.18 21.09
N ALA A 572 9.21 7.92 20.02
CA ALA A 572 9.78 7.81 18.67
C ALA A 572 8.71 8.29 17.66
N PRO A 573 9.12 9.04 16.61
CA PRO A 573 8.28 9.95 15.81
C PRO A 573 7.30 9.29 14.84
#